data_AF-A0A7V7VT44-F1
#
_entry.id   AF-A0A7V7VT44-F1
#
_cell.length_a   1.000
_cell.length_b   1.000
_cell.length_c   1.000
_cell.angle_alpha   90.00
_cell.angle_beta   90.00
_cell.angle_gamma   90.00
#
_symmetry.space_group_name_H-M   'P 1'
#
loop_
_entity.id
_entity.type
_entity.pdbx_description
1 polymer ?
#
loop_
_entity_poly.entity_id
_entity_poly.type
_entity_poly.pdbx_seq_one_letter_code
_entity_poly.pdbx_strand_id
1 'polypeptide(L)'
;MERGLEFIGFALSASIFAAVFLVGIIVYGGDFSRAFALIAAFLAAASQFVGQDRQHWRISIMLAYGSFALGLFSLFAMIGGK
;
A
#
# COMPACT_ATOMS: atom_id res chain seq x y z
N MET A 1 -5.71 -11.77 -25.11
CA MET A 1 -4.31 -11.59 -24.66
C MET A 1 -4.06 -10.17 -24.15
N GLU A 2 -4.62 -9.15 -24.81
CA GLU A 2 -4.50 -7.73 -24.43
C GLU A 2 -4.88 -7.42 -22.97
N ARG A 3 -6.02 -7.92 -22.48
CA ARG A 3 -6.43 -7.71 -21.07
C ARG A 3 -5.40 -8.19 -20.05
N GLY A 4 -4.67 -9.28 -20.32
CA GLY A 4 -3.69 -9.82 -19.38
C GLY A 4 -2.46 -8.91 -19.24
N LEU A 5 -2.02 -8.29 -20.34
CA LEU A 5 -0.89 -7.38 -20.34
C LEU A 5 -1.21 -6.09 -19.58
N GLU A 6 -2.44 -5.58 -19.74
CA GLU A 6 -2.93 -4.41 -19.00
C GLU A 6 -2.93 -4.66 -17.48
N PHE A 7 -3.46 -5.82 -17.03
CA PHE A 7 -3.46 -6.16 -15.61
C PHE A 7 -2.05 -6.26 -15.02
N ILE A 8 -1.12 -6.86 -15.75
CA ILE A 8 0.29 -6.95 -15.32
C ILE A 8 0.90 -5.54 -15.27
N GLY A 9 0.65 -4.70 -16.27
CA GLY A 9 1.10 -3.31 -16.31
C GLY A 9 0.59 -2.49 -15.11
N PHE A 10 -0.68 -2.63 -14.77
CA PHE A 10 -1.27 -2.00 -13.58
C PHE A 10 -0.64 -2.49 -12.28
N ALA A 11 -0.49 -3.81 -12.11
CA ALA A 11 0.10 -4.39 -10.92
C ALA A 11 1.56 -3.92 -10.74
N LEU A 12 2.36 -3.98 -11.81
CA LEU A 12 3.76 -3.57 -11.79
C LEU A 12 3.90 -2.08 -11.48
N SER A 13 3.08 -1.23 -12.10
CA SER A 13 3.07 0.21 -11.84
C SER A 13 2.70 0.51 -10.39
N ALA A 14 1.65 -0.14 -9.86
CA ALA A 14 1.24 0.00 -8.48
C ALA A 14 2.35 -0.44 -7.50
N SER A 15 3.05 -1.55 -7.80
CA SER A 15 4.19 -2.00 -7.01
C SER A 15 5.35 -1.01 -7.01
N ILE A 16 5.67 -0.39 -8.16
CA ILE A 16 6.70 0.65 -8.24
C ILE A 16 6.31 1.87 -7.42
N PHE A 17 5.07 2.34 -7.53
CA PHE A 17 4.58 3.46 -6.72
C PHE A 17 4.66 3.16 -5.22
N ALA A 18 4.24 1.96 -4.81
CA ALA A 18 4.32 1.52 -3.42
C ALA A 18 5.77 1.46 -2.92
N ALA A 19 6.70 0.96 -3.75
CA ALA A 19 8.11 0.90 -3.40
C ALA A 19 8.73 2.30 -3.22
N VAL A 20 8.47 3.23 -4.16
CA VAL A 20 8.95 4.61 -4.08
C VAL A 20 8.38 5.31 -2.86
N PHE A 21 7.08 5.16 -2.61
CA PHE A 21 6.41 5.67 -1.40
C PHE A 21 7.09 5.17 -0.12
N LEU A 22 7.29 3.85 -0.01
CA LEU A 22 7.84 3.24 1.19
C LEU A 22 9.29 3.67 1.44
N VAL A 23 10.12 3.66 0.38
CA VAL A 23 11.51 4.13 0.46
C VAL A 23 11.56 5.60 0.87
N GLY A 24 10.71 6.44 0.29
CA GLY A 24 10.61 7.86 0.65
C GLY A 24 10.35 8.06 2.14
N ILE A 25 9.35 7.37 2.71
CA ILE A 25 9.02 7.51 4.13
C ILE A 25 10.06 6.87 5.04
N ILE A 26 10.66 5.74 4.66
CA ILE A 26 11.73 5.14 5.47
C ILE A 26 12.94 6.07 5.54
N VAL A 27 13.35 6.67 4.43
CA VAL A 27 14.54 7.54 4.38
C VAL A 27 14.27 8.88 5.04
N TYR A 28 13.15 9.52 4.72
CA TYR A 28 12.89 10.92 5.09
C TYR A 28 11.84 11.10 6.19
N GLY A 29 11.09 10.07 6.56
CA GLY A 29 10.08 10.11 7.62
C GLY A 29 10.65 10.05 9.03
N GLY A 30 9.89 10.59 9.98
CA GLY A 30 10.11 10.40 11.41
C GLY A 30 9.56 9.06 11.91
N ASP A 31 9.77 8.78 13.20
CA ASP A 31 9.38 7.50 13.80
C ASP A 31 7.87 7.23 13.66
N PHE A 32 7.06 8.30 13.73
CA PHE A 32 5.61 8.18 13.61
C PHE A 32 5.21 7.87 12.17
N SER A 33 5.64 8.67 11.19
CA SER A 33 5.33 8.39 9.77
C SER A 33 5.83 7.01 9.34
N ARG A 34 7.04 6.59 9.74
CA ARG A 34 7.57 5.25 9.45
C ARG A 34 6.68 4.13 9.98
N ALA A 35 6.24 4.21 11.23
CA ALA A 35 5.38 3.20 11.83
C ALA A 35 4.07 3.03 11.03
N PHE A 36 3.42 4.14 10.66
CA PHE A 36 2.20 4.10 9.86
C PHE A 36 2.42 3.58 8.44
N ALA A 37 3.56 3.90 7.80
CA ALA A 37 3.90 3.37 6.48
C ALA A 37 4.12 1.85 6.51
N LEU A 38 4.76 1.33 7.56
CA LEU A 38 4.97 -0.12 7.73
C LEU A 38 3.66 -0.86 7.96
N ILE A 39 2.76 -0.32 8.78
CA ILE A 39 1.41 -0.89 8.98
C ILE A 39 0.64 -0.84 7.66
N ALA A 40 0.69 0.27 6.92
CA ALA A 40 0.05 0.40 5.61
C ALA A 40 0.57 -0.67 4.63
N ALA A 41 1.88 -0.87 4.55
CA ALA A 41 2.50 -1.89 3.70
C ALA A 41 2.08 -3.32 4.10
N PHE A 42 2.01 -3.60 5.40
CA PHE A 42 1.51 -4.88 5.90
C PHE A 42 0.05 -5.12 5.47
N LEU A 43 -0.83 -4.14 5.63
CA LEU A 43 -2.23 -4.26 5.19
C LEU A 43 -2.36 -4.42 3.67
N ALA A 44 -1.52 -3.73 2.88
CA ALA A 44 -1.48 -3.91 1.43
C ALA A 44 -1.12 -5.35 1.05
N ALA A 45 -0.08 -5.90 1.66
CA ALA A 45 0.34 -7.28 1.44
C ALA A 45 -0.75 -8.27 1.88
N ALA A 46 -1.33 -8.08 3.07
CA ALA A 46 -2.43 -8.91 3.57
C ALA A 46 -3.64 -8.90 2.63
N SER A 47 -3.98 -7.75 2.05
CA SER A 47 -5.05 -7.63 1.05
C SER A 47 -4.82 -8.53 -0.17
N GLN A 48 -3.57 -8.64 -0.66
CA GLN A 48 -3.23 -9.49 -1.81
C GLN A 48 -3.37 -10.98 -1.47
N PHE A 49 -2.96 -11.41 -0.28
CA PHE A 49 -3.15 -12.80 0.17
C PHE A 49 -4.64 -13.14 0.33
N VAL A 50 -5.40 -12.29 1.02
CA VAL A 50 -6.85 -12.51 1.23
C VAL A 50 -7.61 -12.46 -0.09
N GLY A 51 -7.16 -11.64 -1.05
CA GLY A 51 -7.80 -11.49 -2.37
C GLY A 51 -7.71 -12.74 -3.25
N GLN A 52 -6.85 -13.71 -2.91
CA GLN A 52 -6.78 -14.99 -3.62
C GLN A 52 -8.02 -15.86 -3.39
N ASP A 53 -8.69 -15.69 -2.23
CA ASP A 53 -9.92 -16.40 -1.90
C ASP A 53 -11.16 -15.56 -2.27
N ARG A 54 -11.96 -16.06 -3.21
CA ARG A 54 -13.19 -15.41 -3.66
C ARG A 54 -14.25 -15.28 -2.57
N GLN A 55 -14.23 -16.11 -1.53
CA GLN A 55 -15.18 -16.00 -0.42
C GLN A 55 -14.94 -14.74 0.43
N HIS A 56 -13.69 -14.28 0.51
CA HIS A 56 -13.26 -13.21 1.41
C HIS A 56 -12.89 -11.90 0.69
N TRP A 57 -13.34 -11.72 -0.55
CA TRP A 57 -13.02 -10.56 -1.40
C TRP A 57 -13.30 -9.20 -0.73
N ARG A 58 -14.35 -9.11 0.10
CA ARG A 58 -14.71 -7.88 0.83
C ARG A 58 -13.63 -7.50 1.84
N ILE A 59 -13.06 -8.49 2.53
CA ILE A 59 -11.99 -8.29 3.51
C ILE A 59 -10.73 -7.79 2.80
N SER A 60 -10.40 -8.38 1.65
CA SER A 60 -9.28 -7.91 0.82
C SER A 60 -9.44 -6.43 0.44
N ILE A 61 -10.64 -6.00 0.04
CA ILE A 61 -10.93 -4.58 -0.27
C ILE A 61 -10.82 -3.69 0.98
N MET A 62 -11.35 -4.12 2.12
CA MET A 62 -11.24 -3.35 3.37
C MET A 62 -9.78 -3.15 3.79
N LEU A 63 -8.95 -4.19 3.66
CA LEU A 63 -7.52 -4.11 3.91
C LEU A 63 -6.82 -3.15 2.94
N ALA A 64 -7.18 -3.16 1.66
CA ALA A 64 -6.64 -2.23 0.67
C ALA A 64 -6.99 -0.77 0.99
N TYR A 65 -8.25 -0.49 1.36
CA TYR A 65 -8.66 0.86 1.76
C TYR A 65 -7.99 1.32 3.06
N GLY A 66 -7.88 0.43 4.05
CA GLY A 66 -7.16 0.70 5.29
C GLY A 66 -5.68 1.01 5.03
N SER A 67 -5.04 0.21 4.18
CA SER A 67 -3.67 0.44 3.73
C SER A 67 -3.50 1.81 3.08
N PHE A 68 -4.36 2.17 2.12
CA PHE A 68 -4.30 3.46 1.44
C PHE A 68 -4.48 4.63 2.41
N ALA A 69 -5.46 4.55 3.31
CA ALA A 69 -5.71 5.60 4.29
C ALA A 69 -4.52 5.80 5.24
N LEU A 70 -3.92 4.72 5.74
CA LEU A 70 -2.73 4.80 6.60
C LEU A 70 -1.49 5.27 5.83
N GLY A 71 -1.34 4.88 4.57
CA GLY A 71 -0.26 5.36 3.70
C GLY A 71 -0.36 6.87 3.46
N LEU A 72 -1.56 7.36 3.18
CA LEU A 72 -1.81 8.80 3.02
C LEU A 72 -1.57 9.56 4.33
N PHE A 73 -2.04 9.02 5.46
CA PHE A 73 -1.78 9.60 6.77
C PHE A 73 -0.28 9.66 7.09
N SER A 74 0.46 8.61 6.80
CA SER A 74 1.92 8.54 6.95
C SER A 74 2.63 9.62 6.11
N LEU A 75 2.19 9.83 4.86
CA LEU A 75 2.72 10.88 4.00
C LEU A 75 2.48 12.28 4.61
N PHE A 76 1.27 12.54 5.10
CA PHE A 76 0.97 13.83 5.74
C PHE A 76 1.73 14.02 7.05
N ALA A 77 1.92 12.97 7.83
CA ALA A 77 2.74 13.01 9.04
C ALA A 77 4.19 13.39 8.70
N MET A 78 4.79 12.77 7.68
CA MET A 78 6.13 13.09 7.21
C MET A 78 6.24 14.56 6.76
N ILE A 79 5.28 15.05 5.96
CA ILE A 79 5.25 16.45 5.51
C ILE A 79 5.12 17.41 6.70
N GLY A 80 4.37 17.02 7.73
CA GLY A 80 4.23 17.75 8.99
C GLY A 80 5.42 17.64 9.94
N GLY A 81 6.52 16.97 9.54
CA GLY A 81 7.74 16.79 10.33
C GLY A 81 7.62 15.75 11.46
N LYS A 82 6.70 14.79 11.34
CA LYS A 82 6.43 13.75 12.35
C LYS A 82 6.68 12.34 11.83
#